data_AF-A0A833DQH5-F1
#
_entry.id   AF-A0A833DQH5-F1
#
_cell.length_a   1.000
_cell.length_b   1.000
_cell.length_c   1.000
_cell.angle_alpha   90.00
_cell.angle_beta   90.00
_cell.angle_gamma   90.00
#
_symmetry.space_group_name_H-M   'P 1'
#
loop_
_entity.id
_entity.type
_entity.pdbx_description
1 polymer ?
#
loop_
_entity_poly.entity_id
_entity_poly.type
_entity_poly.pdbx_seq_one_letter_code
_entity_poly.pdbx_strand_id
1 'polypeptide(L)' 'MEIRKKKYRGTDPFKRMMNNQKNIEKLYKIYYLINIWVWLAMVIGSIIFIIWAIKYLNLI' A
#
# COMPACT_ATOMS: atom_id res chain seq x y z
N MET A 1 22.70 7.97 14.02
CA MET A 1 21.98 8.60 15.16
C MET A 1 20.91 7.62 15.62
N GLU A 2 21.20 6.79 16.64
CA GLU A 2 20.19 5.88 17.20
C GLU A 2 19.14 6.70 17.96
N ILE A 3 17.94 6.81 17.37
CA ILE A 3 16.80 7.43 18.03
C ILE A 3 16.40 6.50 19.19
N ARG A 4 16.81 6.83 20.42
CA ARG A 4 16.44 6.08 21.63
C ARG A 4 14.93 6.18 21.83
N LYS A 5 14.16 5.28 21.22
CA LYS A 5 12.70 5.20 21.40
C LYS A 5 12.41 4.83 22.87
N LYS A 6 11.61 5.65 23.57
CA LYS A 6 11.11 5.30 24.91
C LYS A 6 10.39 3.94 24.82
N LYS A 7 10.84 2.98 25.63
CA LYS A 7 10.25 1.64 25.70
C LYS A 7 8.75 1.79 26.00
N TYR A 8 7.88 1.36 25.08
CA TYR A 8 6.43 1.39 25.29
C TYR A 8 6.09 0.54 26.52
N ARG A 9 5.52 1.15 27.56
CA ARG A 9 5.15 0.47 28.82
C ARG A 9 3.64 0.18 28.93
N GLY A 10 2.85 0.51 27.90
CA GLY A 10 1.42 0.23 27.87
C GLY A 10 1.11 -1.24 27.57
N THR A 11 -0.06 -1.69 27.99
CA THR A 11 -0.58 -3.05 27.79
C THR A 11 -1.16 -3.30 26.39
N ASP A 12 -1.30 -2.27 25.55
CA ASP A 12 -1.91 -2.41 24.23
C ASP A 12 -1.05 -3.25 23.27
N PRO A 13 -1.59 -4.38 22.75
CA PRO A 13 -0.83 -5.30 21.91
C PRO A 13 -0.43 -4.67 20.57
N PHE A 14 -1.28 -3.82 19.99
CA PHE A 14 -1.04 -3.15 18.70
C PHE A 14 0.13 -2.17 18.78
N LYS A 15 0.18 -1.32 19.81
CA LYS A 15 1.27 -0.34 19.98
C LYS A 15 2.59 -1.02 20.33
N ARG A 16 2.56 -2.18 21.01
CA ARG A 16 3.74 -3.00 21.27
C ARG A 16 4.30 -3.62 19.99
N MET A 17 3.45 -4.13 19.10
CA MET A 17 3.88 -4.64 17.79
C MET A 17 4.48 -3.54 16.90
N MET A 18 3.89 -2.34 16.91
CA MET A 18 4.37 -1.19 16.14
C MET A 18 5.63 -0.53 16.74
N ASN A 19 6.07 -0.94 17.94
CA ASN A 19 7.36 -0.52 18.48
C ASN A 19 8.52 -1.40 17.96
N ASN A 20 8.23 -2.58 17.40
CA ASN A 20 9.23 -3.48 16.82
C ASN A 20 9.56 -3.05 15.39
N GLN A 21 10.67 -2.34 15.23
CA GLN A 21 11.14 -1.80 13.94
C GLN A 21 11.23 -2.87 12.82
N LYS A 22 11.70 -4.08 13.15
CA LYS A 22 11.79 -5.20 12.19
C LYS A 22 10.44 -5.62 11.59
N ASN A 23 9.35 -5.52 12.35
CA ASN A 23 8.03 -5.91 11.86
C ASN A 23 7.43 -4.83 10.97
N ILE A 24 7.68 -3.55 11.30
CA ILE A 24 7.25 -2.40 10.50
C ILE A 24 7.92 -2.42 9.14
N GLU A 25 9.24 -2.66 9.08
CA GLU A 25 9.98 -2.72 7.81
C GLU A 25 9.43 -3.80 6.87
N LYS A 26 9.11 -4.99 7.41
CA LYS A 26 8.47 -6.06 6.63
C LYS A 26 7.09 -5.66 6.12
N LEU A 27 6.26 -5.05 6.97
CA LEU A 27 4.95 -4.54 6.58
C LEU A 27 5.07 -3.50 5.46
N TYR A 28 5.94 -2.50 5.60
CA TYR A 28 6.16 -1.48 4.57
C TYR A 28 6.62 -2.09 3.24
N LYS A 29 7.49 -3.11 3.27
CA LYS A 29 7.93 -3.79 2.05
C LYS A 29 6.77 -4.51 1.33
N ILE A 30 5.89 -5.16 2.09
CA ILE A 30 4.69 -5.82 1.55
C ILE A 30 3.72 -4.77 1.01
N TYR A 31 3.44 -3.71 1.77
CA TYR A 31 2.58 -2.60 1.34
C TYR A 31 3.10 -1.94 0.06
N TYR A 32 4.41 -1.76 -0.07
CA TYR A 32 5.04 -1.21 -1.27
C TYR A 32 4.79 -2.10 -2.50
N LEU A 33 4.98 -3.42 -2.35
CA LEU A 33 4.76 -4.37 -3.42
C LEU A 33 3.28 -4.40 -3.86
N ILE A 34 2.37 -4.41 -2.89
CA ILE A 34 0.91 -4.39 -3.14
C ILE A 34 0.53 -3.07 -3.81
N ASN A 35 1.05 -1.94 -3.34
CA ASN A 35 0.73 -0.63 -3.90
C ASN A 35 1.13 -0.54 -5.37
N ILE A 36 2.35 -0.96 -5.74
CA ILE A 36 2.77 -1.03 -7.15
C ILE A 36 1.83 -1.92 -7.96
N TRP A 37 1.43 -3.07 -7.41
CA TRP A 37 0.52 -4.00 -8.07
C TRP A 37 -0.86 -3.39 -8.33
N VAL A 38 -1.42 -2.69 -7.33
CA VAL A 38 -2.71 -2.01 -7.44
C VAL A 38 -2.64 -0.88 -8.47
N TRP A 39 -1.56 -0.09 -8.47
CA TRP A 39 -1.37 0.96 -9.47
C TRP A 39 -1.28 0.38 -10.89
N LEU A 40 -0.57 -0.73 -11.07
CA LEU A 40 -0.50 -1.42 -12.36
C LEU A 40 -1.88 -1.92 -12.81
N ALA A 41 -2.65 -2.54 -11.91
CA ALA A 41 -4.00 -3.01 -12.20
C ALA A 41 -4.95 -1.85 -12.55
N MET A 42 -4.86 -0.72 -11.84
CA MET A 42 -5.63 0.48 -12.16
C MET A 42 -5.31 1.04 -13.56
N VAL A 43 -4.03 1.07 -13.93
CA VAL A 43 -3.61 1.54 -15.27
C VAL A 43 -4.18 0.62 -16.36
N ILE A 44 -4.05 -0.70 -16.21
CA ILE A 44 -4.58 -1.67 -17.17
C ILE A 44 -6.11 -1.57 -17.28
N GLY A 45 -6.79 -1.50 -16.13
CA GLY A 45 -8.24 -1.35 -16.09
C GLY A 45 -8.72 -0.05 -16.75
N SER A 46 -7.99 1.05 -16.54
CA SER A 46 -8.27 2.34 -17.18
C SER A 46 -8.14 2.26 -18.71
N ILE A 47 -7.08 1.63 -19.22
CA ILE A 47 -6.89 1.46 -20.67
C ILE A 47 -8.03 0.63 -21.29
N ILE A 48 -8.40 -0.49 -20.66
CA ILE A 48 -9.50 -1.33 -21.13
C ILE A 48 -10.81 -0.54 -21.13
N PHE A 49 -11.06 0.24 -20.08
CA PHE A 49 -12.23 1.09 -19.96
C PHE A 49 -12.27 2.16 -21.06
N ILE A 50 -11.14 2.81 -21.36
CA ILE A 50 -11.04 3.81 -22.44
C ILE A 50 -11.34 3.16 -23.80
N ILE A 51 -10.75 2.00 -24.10
CA ILE A 51 -10.99 1.27 -25.36
C ILE A 51 -12.47 0.90 -25.48
N TRP A 52 -13.06 0.36 -24.41
CA TRP A 52 -14.47 0.04 -24.36
C TRP A 52 -15.34 1.28 -24.56
N ALA A 53 -15.03 2.38 -23.88
CA ALA A 53 -15.76 3.63 -23.99
C ALA A 53 -15.73 4.16 -25.43
N ILE A 54 -14.54 4.24 -26.06
CA ILE A 54 -14.42 4.66 -27.46
C ILE A 54 -15.27 3.77 -28.38
N LYS A 55 -15.25 2.45 -28.15
CA LYS A 55 -15.96 1.48 -29.00
C LYS A 55 -17.49 1.54 -28.86
N TYR A 56 -18.02 1.80 -27.67
CA TYR A 56 -19.45 1.61 -27.38
C TYR A 56 -20.21 2.90 -27.04
N LEU A 57 -19.54 3.99 -26.67
CA LEU A 57 -20.20 5.28 -26.41
C LEU A 57 -20.42 6.13 -27.68
N ASN A 58 -20.15 5.62 -28.88
CA ASN A 58 -20.34 6.33 -30.16
C ASN A 58 -19.81 7.76 -30.11
N LEU A 59 -18.55 7.95 -29.67
CA LEU A 59 -17.88 9.24 -29.88
C LEU A 59 -17.40 9.41 -31.33
N ILE A 60 -17.63 8.40 -32.17
CA ILE A 60 -17.59 8.39 -33.64
C ILE A 60 -18.77 7.54 -34.12
#